data_AF-A0A5U2FAJ1-F1
#
_entry.id   AF-A0A5U2FAJ1-F1
#
_cell.length_a   1.000
_cell.length_b   1.000
_cell.length_c   1.000
_cell.angle_alpha   90.00
_cell.angle_beta   90.00
_cell.angle_gamma   90.00
#
_symmetry.space_group_name_H-M   'P 1'
#
loop_
_entity.id
_entity.type
_entity.pdbx_description
1 polymer ?
#
loop_
_entity_poly.entity_id
_entity_poly.type
_entity_poly.pdbx_seq_one_letter_code
_entity_poly.pdbx_strand_id
1 'polypeptide(L)'
;MSTALSAMAGKLAARLGMDAGTDLMNTLKKTAFKGGNVTDEQFTALLIVANQYGLNPWTKEIYAFPDKGGIVPVVGVDGWSRIINEHPQFDGMEFSCDKEEGACT
;
A
#
# COMPACT_ATOMS: atom_id res chain seq x y z
N MET A 1 -2.07 -19.05 -12.83
CA MET A 1 -2.18 -18.10 -11.70
C MET A 1 -1.56 -18.75 -10.47
N SER A 2 -0.62 -18.09 -9.81
CA SER A 2 0.00 -18.58 -8.57
C SER A 2 -1.07 -18.72 -7.47
N THR A 3 -1.16 -19.88 -6.83
CA THR A 3 -2.12 -20.17 -5.74
C THR A 3 -2.01 -19.17 -4.58
N ALA A 4 -0.81 -18.66 -4.31
CA ALA A 4 -0.57 -17.65 -3.27
C ALA A 4 -1.19 -16.29 -3.61
N LEU A 5 -1.14 -15.88 -4.89
CA LEU A 5 -1.71 -14.61 -5.34
C LEU A 5 -3.23 -14.61 -5.19
N SER A 6 -3.89 -15.70 -5.58
CA SER A 6 -5.34 -15.83 -5.47
C SER A 6 -5.81 -15.86 -4.01
N ALA A 7 -5.05 -16.50 -3.11
CA ALA A 7 -5.35 -16.49 -1.67
C ALA A 7 -5.17 -15.10 -1.04
N MET A 8 -4.11 -14.37 -1.39
CA MET A 8 -3.86 -13.01 -0.88
C MET A 8 -4.88 -12.01 -1.42
N ALA A 9 -5.17 -12.06 -2.71
CA ALA A 9 -6.25 -11.27 -3.31
C ALA A 9 -7.61 -11.62 -2.70
N GLY A 10 -7.86 -12.89 -2.40
CA GLY A 10 -9.06 -13.36 -1.69
C GLY A 10 -9.23 -12.76 -0.30
N LYS A 11 -8.17 -12.78 0.53
CA LYS A 11 -8.20 -12.16 1.86
C LYS A 11 -8.42 -10.65 1.78
N LEU A 12 -7.77 -9.99 0.83
CA LEU A 12 -7.89 -8.56 0.61
C LEU A 12 -9.31 -8.19 0.13
N ALA A 13 -9.86 -8.96 -0.81
CA ALA A 13 -11.21 -8.79 -1.33
C ALA A 13 -12.26 -9.00 -0.22
N ALA A 14 -12.10 -10.03 0.61
CA ALA A 14 -12.96 -10.30 1.76
C ALA A 14 -12.94 -9.14 2.79
N ARG A 15 -11.76 -8.56 3.06
CA ARG A 15 -11.63 -7.38 3.95
C ARG A 15 -12.40 -6.17 3.42
N LEU A 16 -12.66 -6.11 2.11
CA LEU A 16 -13.29 -4.97 1.44
C LEU A 16 -14.70 -5.26 0.93
N GLY A 17 -15.24 -6.45 1.23
CA GLY A 17 -16.56 -6.87 0.76
C GLY A 17 -16.67 -7.07 -0.75
N MET A 18 -15.54 -7.36 -1.42
CA MET A 18 -15.48 -7.61 -2.87
C MET A 18 -15.28 -9.10 -3.15
N ASP A 19 -15.73 -9.57 -4.31
CA ASP A 19 -15.41 -10.91 -4.80
C ASP A 19 -14.04 -10.90 -5.52
N ALA A 20 -13.21 -11.91 -5.26
CA ALA A 20 -11.79 -11.96 -5.66
C ALA A 20 -11.60 -12.37 -7.13
N GLY A 21 -12.47 -11.87 -8.01
CA GLY A 21 -12.46 -12.19 -9.43
C GLY A 21 -11.22 -11.65 -10.17
N THR A 22 -11.00 -12.15 -11.38
CA THR A 22 -9.94 -11.71 -12.30
C THR A 22 -9.97 -10.21 -12.60
N ASP A 23 -11.16 -9.60 -12.55
CA ASP A 23 -11.33 -8.16 -12.79
C ASP A 23 -10.78 -7.31 -11.65
N LEU A 24 -10.80 -7.82 -10.41
CA LEU A 24 -10.22 -7.15 -9.25
C LEU A 24 -8.70 -7.04 -9.40
N MET A 25 -8.04 -8.15 -9.77
CA MET A 25 -6.59 -8.17 -9.99
C MET A 25 -6.17 -7.23 -11.13
N ASN A 26 -6.91 -7.23 -12.23
CA ASN A 26 -6.63 -6.33 -13.36
C ASN A 26 -6.81 -4.87 -12.97
N THR A 27 -7.85 -4.55 -12.19
CA THR A 27 -8.08 -3.21 -11.67
C THR A 27 -6.96 -2.79 -10.73
N LEU A 28 -6.59 -3.65 -9.78
CA LEU A 28 -5.51 -3.43 -8.82
C LEU A 28 -4.16 -3.15 -9.50
N LYS A 29 -3.79 -3.95 -10.51
CA LYS A 29 -2.56 -3.73 -11.26
C LYS A 29 -2.54 -2.38 -11.97
N LYS A 30 -3.68 -1.92 -12.48
CA LYS A 30 -3.80 -0.62 -13.16
C LYS A 30 -3.82 0.57 -12.20
N THR A 31 -4.31 0.41 -10.97
CA THR A 31 -4.43 1.52 -10.02
C THR A 31 -3.24 1.65 -9.08
N ALA A 32 -2.63 0.54 -8.66
CA ALA A 32 -1.56 0.53 -7.66
C ALA A 32 -0.15 0.73 -8.23
N PHE A 33 0.02 0.59 -9.56
CA PHE A 33 1.32 0.76 -10.22
C PHE A 33 1.26 1.92 -11.20
N LYS A 34 2.09 2.93 -10.97
CA LYS A 34 2.31 4.01 -11.94
C LYS A 34 3.34 3.54 -12.97
N GLY A 35 2.88 3.18 -14.17
CA GLY A 35 3.73 3.16 -15.37
C GLY A 35 4.24 1.81 -15.89
N GLY A 36 3.50 0.70 -15.82
CA GLY A 36 3.92 -0.49 -16.56
C GLY A 36 3.06 -1.74 -16.39
N ASN A 37 3.29 -2.71 -17.29
CA ASN A 37 2.84 -4.09 -17.12
C ASN A 37 3.62 -4.72 -15.97
N VAL A 38 2.90 -5.09 -14.91
CA VAL A 38 3.45 -5.68 -13.70
C VAL A 38 3.17 -7.18 -13.71
N THR A 39 4.19 -7.97 -13.41
CA THR A 39 4.04 -9.43 -13.36
C THR A 39 3.24 -9.86 -12.13
N ASP A 40 2.71 -11.08 -12.14
CA ASP A 40 1.97 -11.64 -10.99
C ASP A 40 2.86 -11.69 -9.73
N GLU A 41 4.16 -11.92 -9.90
CA GLU A 41 5.15 -12.01 -8.81
C GLU A 41 5.38 -10.64 -8.18
N GLN A 42 5.57 -9.61 -9.02
CA GLN A 42 5.72 -8.23 -8.57
C GLN A 42 4.46 -7.73 -7.84
N PHE A 43 3.28 -8.10 -8.34
CA PHE A 43 2.03 -7.77 -7.68
C PHE A 43 1.89 -8.49 -6.33
N THR A 44 2.25 -9.77 -6.28
CA THR A 44 2.27 -10.54 -5.02
C THR A 44 3.20 -9.90 -4.00
N ALA A 45 4.39 -9.43 -4.41
CA ALA A 45 5.33 -8.74 -3.53
C ALA A 45 4.73 -7.47 -2.90
N LEU A 46 3.99 -6.67 -3.68
CA LEU A 46 3.28 -5.49 -3.15
C LEU A 46 2.22 -5.90 -2.12
N LEU A 47 1.43 -6.92 -2.45
CA LEU A 47 0.36 -7.40 -1.56
C LEU A 47 0.90 -7.96 -0.23
N ILE A 48 2.08 -8.58 -0.22
CA ILE A 48 2.72 -9.05 1.01
C ILE A 48 3.02 -7.87 1.94
N VAL A 49 3.63 -6.81 1.42
CA VAL A 49 3.98 -5.62 2.21
C VAL A 49 2.70 -4.89 2.68
N ALA A 50 1.72 -4.75 1.79
CA ALA A 50 0.43 -4.17 2.12
C ALA A 50 -0.25 -4.94 3.27
N ASN A 51 -0.25 -6.27 3.22
CA ASN A 51 -0.84 -7.10 4.26
C ASN A 51 -0.05 -7.05 5.59
N GLN A 52 1.28 -6.95 5.53
CA GLN A 52 2.12 -6.84 6.73
C GLN A 52 1.80 -5.60 7.57
N TYR A 53 1.56 -4.46 6.91
CA TYR A 53 1.29 -3.18 7.58
C TYR A 53 -0.18 -2.77 7.54
N GLY A 54 -1.07 -3.67 7.12
CA GLY A 54 -2.50 -3.41 7.04
C GLY A 54 -2.91 -2.34 6.03
N LEU A 55 -2.01 -1.95 5.12
CA LEU A 55 -2.14 -0.83 4.19
C LEU A 55 -3.04 -1.15 2.98
N ASN A 56 -3.69 -0.13 2.47
CA ASN A 56 -4.63 -0.19 1.38
C ASN A 56 -4.02 0.35 0.06
N PRO A 57 -3.80 -0.51 -0.95
CA PRO A 57 -3.25 -0.08 -2.25
C PRO A 57 -4.24 0.73 -3.12
N TRP A 58 -5.54 0.75 -2.79
CA TRP A 58 -6.55 1.55 -3.50
C TRP A 58 -6.58 3.01 -3.06
N THR A 59 -6.35 3.29 -1.78
CA THR A 59 -6.32 4.65 -1.25
C THR A 59 -4.94 5.32 -1.40
N LYS A 60 -4.00 4.66 -2.10
CA LYS A 60 -2.60 5.07 -2.26
C LYS A 60 -1.86 5.18 -0.92
N GLU A 61 -2.29 4.43 0.09
CA GLU A 61 -1.50 4.24 1.30
C GLU A 61 -0.18 3.52 0.98
N ILE A 62 -0.20 2.61 0.00
CA ILE A 62 0.98 1.97 -0.57
C ILE A 62 0.86 1.83 -2.09
N TYR A 63 1.95 2.08 -2.80
CA TYR A 63 2.06 1.88 -4.25
C TYR A 63 3.49 1.45 -4.58
N ALA A 64 3.71 0.93 -5.78
CA ALA A 64 5.02 0.44 -6.18
C ALA A 64 5.47 1.01 -7.52
N PHE A 65 6.78 1.26 -7.61
CA PHE A 65 7.46 1.55 -8.86
C PHE A 65 8.23 0.30 -9.33
N PRO A 66 8.23 0.02 -10.64
CA PRO A 66 9.09 -1.03 -11.19
C PRO A 66 10.57 -0.60 -11.08
N ASP A 67 11.43 -1.50 -10.58
CA ASP A 67 12.88 -1.28 -10.53
C ASP A 67 13.62 -2.59 -10.84
N LYS A 68 14.55 -2.56 -11.80
CA LYS A 68 15.51 -3.65 -12.15
C LYS A 68 15.00 -5.09 -11.99
N GLY A 69 13.79 -5.38 -12.49
CA GLY A 69 13.19 -6.74 -12.45
C GLY A 69 12.37 -7.06 -11.19
N GLY A 70 12.29 -6.14 -10.23
CA GLY A 70 11.45 -6.19 -9.04
C GLY A 70 10.57 -4.94 -8.89
N ILE A 71 10.17 -4.65 -7.65
CA ILE A 71 9.39 -3.45 -7.31
C ILE A 71 9.98 -2.76 -6.08
N VAL A 72 9.86 -1.43 -6.03
CA VAL A 72 10.12 -0.64 -4.83
C VAL A 72 8.77 -0.19 -4.27
N PRO A 73 8.31 -0.76 -3.14
CA PRO A 73 7.10 -0.28 -2.47
C PRO A 73 7.37 1.06 -1.79
N VAL A 74 6.45 2.01 -1.99
CA VAL A 74 6.48 3.35 -1.41
C VAL A 74 5.20 3.53 -0.61
N VAL A 75 5.37 3.96 0.64
CA VAL A 75 4.26 4.29 1.54
C VAL A 75 3.93 5.76 1.38
N GLY A 76 2.66 6.05 1.08
CA GLY A 76 2.16 7.42 1.00
C GLY A 76 2.02 8.06 2.39
N VAL A 77 1.80 9.37 2.43
CA VAL A 77 1.56 10.09 3.70
C VAL A 77 0.39 9.48 4.46
N ASP A 78 -0.69 9.12 3.77
CA ASP A 78 -1.87 8.47 4.38
C ASP A 78 -1.54 7.09 4.96
N GLY A 79 -0.65 6.34 4.31
CA GLY A 79 -0.18 5.04 4.82
C GLY A 79 0.67 5.18 6.08
N TRP A 80 1.55 6.17 6.11
CA TRP A 80 2.31 6.50 7.33
C TRP A 80 1.38 6.93 8.46
N SER A 81 0.39 7.79 8.17
CA SER A 81 -0.62 8.20 9.15
C SER A 81 -1.40 7.01 9.72
N ARG A 82 -1.80 6.04 8.88
CA ARG A 82 -2.45 4.81 9.36
C ARG A 82 -1.54 4.03 10.31
N ILE A 83 -0.31 3.76 9.89
CA ILE A 83 0.64 2.97 10.69
C ILE A 83 0.86 3.59 12.07
N ILE A 84 1.03 4.91 12.10
CA ILE A 84 1.26 5.65 13.34
C ILE A 84 0.01 5.63 14.23
N ASN A 85 -1.17 5.90 13.67
CA ASN A 85 -2.43 5.94 14.42
C ASN A 85 -2.91 4.56 14.91
N GLU A 86 -2.51 3.47 14.25
CA GLU A 86 -2.80 2.11 14.71
C GLU A 86 -1.82 1.63 15.80
N HIS A 87 -0.76 2.38 16.09
CA HIS A 87 0.23 2.00 17.10
C HIS A 87 -0.30 2.30 18.53
N PRO A 88 -0.45 1.30 19.42
CA PRO A 88 -1.10 1.50 20.72
C PRO A 88 -0.40 2.49 21.66
N GLN A 89 0.89 2.74 21.43
CA GLN A 89 1.71 3.68 22.22
C GLN A 89 1.77 5.08 21.61
N PHE A 90 1.09 5.32 20.49
CA PHE A 90 1.06 6.64 19.88
C PHE A 90 0.05 7.53 20.61
N ASP A 91 0.53 8.68 21.12
CA ASP A 91 -0.25 9.66 21.90
C ASP A 91 -0.32 11.03 21.19
N GLY A 92 -0.30 11.02 19.86
CA GLY A 92 -0.31 12.24 19.04
C GLY A 92 1.08 12.82 18.76
N MET A 93 1.10 13.95 18.06
CA MET A 93 2.29 14.73 17.72
C MET A 93 2.00 16.22 17.96
N GLU A 94 2.88 16.92 18.67
CA GLU A 94 2.88 18.38 18.74
C GLU A 94 3.85 18.95 17.71
N PHE A 95 3.41 19.95 16.96
CA PHE A 95 4.26 20.66 16.00
C PHE A 95 4.65 22.00 16.57
N SER A 96 5.95 22.31 16.54
CA SER A 96 6.46 23.64 16.85
C SER A 96 6.84 24.33 15.54
N CYS A 97 6.26 25.50 15.29
CA CYS A 97 6.61 26.32 14.14
C CYS A 97 7.22 27.62 14.64
N ASP A 98 8.52 27.79 14.40
CA ASP A 98 9.19 29.05 14.72
C ASP A 98 8.94 30.05 13.57
N LYS A 99 8.36 31.21 13.90
CA LYS A 99 7.91 32.18 12.88
C LYS A 99 9.07 32.82 12.13
N GLU A 100 10.28 32.78 12.67
CA GLU A 100 11.46 33.40 12.06
C GLU A 100 12.24 32.47 11.13
N GLU A 101 12.21 31.15 11.36
CA GLU A 101 13.01 30.20 10.59
C GLU A 101 12.22 29.45 9.50
N GLY A 102 10.89 29.58 9.47
CA GLY A 102 10.03 28.97 8.46
C GLY A 102 10.04 27.43 8.47
N ALA A 103 10.72 26.82 9.43
CA ALA A 103 10.74 25.38 9.66
C ALA A 103 9.68 25.02 10.71
N CYS A 104 8.84 24.04 10.40
CA CYS A 104 8.01 23.35 11.37
C CYS A 104 8.65 21.99 11.66
N THR A 105 8.83 21.65 12.94
CA THR A 105 9.32 20.36 13.42
C THR A 105 8.32 19.71 14.34
#